data_AF-A0A800K4M4-F1
#
_entry.id   AF-A0A800K4M4-F1
#
_cell.length_a   1.000
_cell.length_b   1.000
_cell.length_c   1.000
_cell.angle_alpha   90.00
_cell.angle_beta   90.00
_cell.angle_gamma   90.00
#
_symmetry.space_group_name_H-M   'P 1'
#
loop_
_entity.id
_entity.type
_entity.pdbx_description
1 polymer ?
#
loop_
_entity_poly.entity_id
_entity_poly.type
_entity_poly.pdbx_seq_one_letter_code
_entity_poly.pdbx_strand_id
1 'polypeptide(L)' 'LFVGMSSGAIVWAALKIARELGPGHRVACISPDSASRYLSTELFEQEV' A
#
# COMPACT_ATOMS: atom_id res chain seq x y z
N LEU A 1 3.70 -8.73 2.31
CA LEU A 1 4.42 -7.51 2.76
C LEU A 1 3.77 -7.06 4.06
N PHE A 2 4.54 -6.90 5.13
CA PHE A 2 4.00 -6.46 6.43
C PHE A 2 4.29 -4.96 6.63
N VAL A 3 3.44 -4.13 6.04
CA VAL A 3 3.69 -2.70 5.77
C VAL A 3 2.51 -1.82 6.20
N GLY A 4 2.78 -0.56 6.53
CA GLY A 4 1.75 0.36 7.02
C GLY A 4 0.64 0.66 6.02
N MET A 5 -0.48 1.22 6.51
CA MET A 5 -1.67 1.56 5.71
C MET A 5 -1.37 2.44 4.49
N SER A 6 -0.46 3.41 4.64
CA SER A 6 -0.04 4.31 3.56
C SER A 6 0.50 3.54 2.35
N SER A 7 1.14 2.39 2.58
CA SER A 7 1.66 1.52 1.52
C SER A 7 0.52 0.94 0.67
N GLY A 8 -0.63 0.61 1.28
CA GLY A 8 -1.83 0.20 0.56
C GLY A 8 -2.37 1.31 -0.35
N ALA A 9 -2.45 2.54 0.17
CA ALA A 9 -2.87 3.70 -0.62
C ALA A 9 -1.90 4.00 -1.78
N ILE A 10 -0.59 3.88 -1.54
CA ILE A 10 0.44 4.06 -2.56
C ILE A 10 0.33 3.00 -3.66
N VAL A 11 0.15 1.73 -3.30
CA VAL A 11 -0.05 0.66 -4.30
C VAL A 11 -1.35 0.87 -5.08
N TRP A 12 -2.44 1.28 -4.41
CA TRP A 12 -3.69 1.60 -5.10
C TRP A 12 -3.49 2.69 -6.16
N ALA A 13 -2.80 3.78 -5.81
CA ALA A 13 -2.49 4.86 -6.75
C ALA A 13 -1.52 4.39 -7.87
N ALA A 14 -0.48 3.64 -7.53
CA ALA A 14 0.47 3.10 -8.50
C ALA A 14 -0.22 2.18 -9.52
N LEU A 15 -1.21 1.39 -9.10
CA LEU A 15 -2.01 0.56 -10.00
C LEU A 15 -2.91 1.38 -10.93
N LYS A 16 -3.41 2.54 -10.48
CA LYS A 16 -4.14 3.47 -11.37
C LYS A 16 -3.22 4.03 -12.45
N ILE A 17 -2.04 4.52 -12.07
CA ILE A 17 -1.03 5.03 -13.00
C ILE A 17 -0.58 3.94 -13.97
N ALA A 18 -0.35 2.71 -13.50
CA ALA A 18 0.06 1.60 -14.36
C ALA A 18 -1.00 1.27 -15.44
N ARG A 19 -2.29 1.41 -15.11
CA ARG A 19 -3.39 1.23 -16.09
C ARG A 19 -3.40 2.36 -17.12
N GLU A 20 -3.15 3.59 -16.71
CA GLU A 20 -3.08 4.75 -17.61
C GLU A 20 -1.88 4.67 -18.57
N LEU A 21 -0.72 4.19 -18.10
CA LEU A 21 0.48 4.04 -18.93
C LEU A 21 0.41 2.86 -19.90
N GLY A 22 -0.35 1.81 -19.58
CA GLY A 22 -0.51 0.63 -20.43
C GLY A 22 0.73 -0.27 -20.52
N PRO A 23 0.68 -1.31 -21.38
CA PRO A 23 1.73 -2.32 -21.50
C PRO A 23 3.10 -1.73 -21.88
N GLY A 24 4.17 -2.35 -21.39
CA GLY A 24 5.55 -1.94 -21.67
C GLY A 24 6.14 -0.93 -20.67
N HIS A 25 5.31 -0.27 -19.87
CA HIS A 25 5.74 0.63 -18.80
C HIS A 25 5.90 -0.10 -17.45
N ARG A 26 6.73 0.46 -16.58
CA ARG A 26 6.93 -0.04 -15.20
C ARG A 26 6.75 1.11 -14.23
N VAL A 27 5.91 0.90 -13.20
CA VAL A 27 5.69 1.86 -12.11
C VAL A 27 6.37 1.34 -10.86
N ALA A 28 7.24 2.15 -10.27
CA ALA A 28 7.86 1.88 -8.97
C ALA A 28 7.21 2.79 -7.91
N CYS A 29 7.04 2.25 -6.71
CA CYS A 29 6.53 3.00 -5.56
C CYS A 29 7.19 2.53 -4.26
N ILE A 30 7.06 3.33 -3.20
CA ILE A 30 7.75 3.10 -1.93
C ILE A 30 6.73 2.70 -0.87
N SER A 31 7.03 1.62 -0.16
CA SER A 31 6.39 1.27 1.10
C SER A 31 7.17 1.94 2.24
N PRO A 32 6.65 2.97 2.93
CA PRO A 32 7.47 3.81 3.80
C PRO A 32 7.94 3.12 5.08
N ASP A 33 7.13 2.23 5.65
CA ASP A 33 7.44 1.55 6.90
C ASP A 33 6.73 0.19 7.06
N SER A 34 7.00 -0.48 8.20
CA SER A 34 6.40 -1.75 8.56
C SER A 34 5.08 -1.58 9.31
N ALA A 35 4.16 -2.52 9.10
CA ALA A 35 2.90 -2.62 9.82
C ALA A 35 3.07 -2.81 11.35
N SER A 36 4.26 -3.20 11.83
CA SER A 36 4.53 -3.38 13.27
C SER A 36 4.26 -2.11 14.09
N ARG A 37 4.36 -0.94 13.47
CA ARG A 37 4.09 0.36 14.09
C ARG A 37 2.60 0.63 14.31
N TYR A 38 1.72 -0.18 13.73
CA TYR A 38 0.28 0.06 13.68
C TYR A 38 -0.54 -1.01 14.38
N LEU A 39 0.09 -1.95 15.09
CA LEU A 39 -0.57 -3.06 15.79
C LEU A 39 -1.63 -2.63 16.81
N SER A 40 -1.55 -1.41 17.33
CA SER A 40 -2.51 -0.83 18.28
C SER A 40 -3.53 0.12 17.63
N THR A 41 -3.60 0.16 16.30
CA THR A 41 -4.57 0.98 15.55
C THR A 41 -5.71 0.11 15.03
N GLU A 42 -6.79 0.75 14.59
CA GLU A 42 -7.97 0.11 13.97
C GLU A 42 -7.61 -0.83 12.80
N LEU A 43 -6.44 -0.64 12.17
CA LEU A 43 -5.94 -1.53 11.10
C LEU A 43 -5.89 -3.01 11.52
N PHE A 44 -5.65 -3.29 12.80
CA PHE A 44 -5.56 -4.63 13.35
C PHE A 44 -6.60 -4.89 14.45
N GLU A 45 -7.58 -4.01 14.60
CA GLU A 45 -8.69 -4.23 15.51
C GLU A 45 -9.58 -5.37 14.95
N GLN A 46 -9.92 -6.33 15.81
CA GLN A 46 -10.81 -7.43 15.41
C GLN A 46 -12.25 -6.94 15.49
N GLU A 47 -13.00 -7.04 14.40
CA GLU A 47 -14.45 -6.89 14.47
C GLU A 47 -15.01 -8.02 15.36
N VAL A 48 -15.65 -7.63 16.47
CA VAL A 48 -16.39 -8.52 17.38
C VAL A 48 -17.84 -8.61 16.94
#